data_AF-A0A094P8E1-F1
#
_entry.id   AF-A0A094P8E1-F1
#
_cell.length_a   1.000
_cell.length_b   1.000
_cell.length_c   1.000
_cell.angle_alpha   90.00
_cell.angle_beta   90.00
_cell.angle_gamma   90.00
#
_symmetry.space_group_name_H-M   'P 1'
#
loop_
_entity.id
_entity.type
_entity.pdbx_description
1 polymer ?
#
loop_
_entity_poly.entity_id
_entity_poly.type
_entity_poly.pdbx_seq_one_letter_code
_entity_poly.pdbx_strand_id
1 'polypeptide(L)'
;MRVGTRTMRVMRRAGVASVLAVGVLLTGCAGIVPMEPAEDANNPLCAEVSVRLGDVAGLTKRETNAQATAAWGEPASILLTCGLQAPAPTTLPCLAVNGVDWIVDDSLAPTFIFTTFGRTPAVQVALDSNVVSGSTVLVDLALPVSSIPQERACTNLADTFEF
;
A
#
# COMPACT_ATOMS: atom_id res chain seq x y z
N MET A 1 -90.14 17.02 0.70
CA MET A 1 -89.01 17.66 -0.03
C MET A 1 -88.58 18.86 0.82
N ARG A 2 -87.40 18.95 1.44
CA ARG A 2 -86.03 18.57 1.07
C ARG A 2 -85.25 18.05 2.28
N VAL A 3 -84.40 17.06 2.03
CA VAL A 3 -83.36 16.56 2.93
C VAL A 3 -82.19 17.56 2.94
N GLY A 4 -81.58 17.77 4.11
CA GLY A 4 -80.40 18.62 4.27
C GLY A 4 -79.53 18.14 5.43
N THR A 5 -78.55 17.29 5.11
CA THR A 5 -77.45 16.79 5.94
C THR A 5 -76.52 17.93 6.38
N ARG A 6 -76.02 17.90 7.62
CA ARG A 6 -74.83 18.68 8.04
C ARG A 6 -73.90 17.86 8.96
N THR A 7 -72.99 17.18 8.27
CA THR A 7 -71.56 16.98 8.53
C THR A 7 -70.99 17.43 9.89
N MET A 8 -70.38 16.47 10.59
CA MET A 8 -69.63 16.63 11.84
C MET A 8 -68.41 17.54 11.70
N ARG A 9 -68.13 18.28 12.78
CA ARG A 9 -67.07 19.30 12.89
C ARG A 9 -65.67 18.69 12.97
N VAL A 10 -64.79 19.38 12.26
CA VAL A 10 -63.34 19.19 12.14
C VAL A 10 -62.63 19.45 13.49
N MET A 11 -61.78 18.52 13.92
CA MET A 11 -60.80 18.77 14.99
C MET A 11 -59.42 18.96 14.34
N ARG A 12 -58.92 20.20 14.38
CA ARG A 12 -57.54 20.56 14.03
C ARG A 12 -56.56 19.90 15.00
N ARG A 13 -55.56 19.18 14.48
CA ARG A 13 -54.24 19.09 15.10
C ARG A 13 -53.20 19.41 14.04
N ALA A 14 -52.63 20.61 14.17
CA ALA A 14 -51.40 21.00 13.51
C ALA A 14 -50.28 20.08 14.02
N GLY A 15 -49.61 19.41 13.09
CA GLY A 15 -48.39 18.65 13.35
C GLY A 15 -47.51 18.81 12.13
N VAL A 16 -46.60 19.78 12.20
CA VAL A 16 -45.51 19.98 11.23
C VAL A 16 -44.74 18.67 11.17
N ALA A 17 -44.88 17.94 10.06
CA ALA A 17 -44.06 16.76 9.80
C ALA A 17 -42.67 17.25 9.43
N SER A 18 -41.83 17.43 10.45
CA SER A 18 -40.40 17.69 10.29
C SER A 18 -39.78 16.54 9.50
N VAL A 19 -39.41 16.83 8.24
CA VAL A 19 -38.55 15.96 7.43
C VAL A 19 -37.18 15.95 8.11
N LEU A 20 -36.97 14.99 9.00
CA LEU A 20 -35.64 14.62 9.49
C LEU A 20 -34.91 13.97 8.31
N ALA A 21 -34.29 14.80 7.47
CA ALA A 21 -33.26 14.38 6.56
C ALA A 21 -32.08 13.90 7.41
N VAL A 22 -32.09 12.62 7.77
CA VAL A 22 -30.93 11.93 8.33
C VAL A 22 -29.92 11.82 7.19
N GLY A 23 -29.14 12.88 7.00
CA GLY A 23 -27.93 12.83 6.20
C GLY A 23 -26.97 11.90 6.92
N VAL A 24 -27.00 10.62 6.55
CA VAL A 24 -25.93 9.69 6.91
C VAL A 24 -24.69 10.23 6.23
N LEU A 25 -23.89 11.00 6.99
CA LEU A 25 -22.52 11.30 6.63
C LEU A 25 -21.81 9.95 6.60
N LEU A 26 -21.68 9.36 5.42
CA LEU A 26 -20.79 8.24 5.17
C LEU A 26 -19.37 8.76 5.44
N THR A 27 -18.93 8.67 6.68
CA THR A 27 -17.51 8.74 7.00
C THR A 27 -16.88 7.56 6.28
N GLY A 28 -16.33 7.81 5.09
CA GLY A 28 -15.71 6.77 4.28
C GLY A 28 -14.54 6.20 5.05
N CYS A 29 -14.65 4.94 5.50
CA CYS A 29 -13.49 4.17 5.89
C CYS A 29 -12.53 4.21 4.69
N ALA A 30 -11.27 4.62 4.90
CA ALA A 30 -10.25 4.45 3.87
C ALA A 30 -10.29 2.99 3.41
N GLY A 31 -10.53 2.77 2.12
CA GLY A 31 -10.78 1.43 1.59
C GLY A 31 -9.58 0.50 1.83
N ILE A 32 -9.85 -0.79 2.04
CA ILE A 32 -8.81 -1.82 2.04
C ILE A 32 -8.22 -1.87 0.62
N VAL A 33 -6.90 -1.83 0.51
CA VAL A 33 -6.21 -1.93 -0.77
C VAL A 33 -6.17 -3.41 -1.20
N PRO A 34 -6.80 -3.79 -2.34
CA PRO A 34 -6.77 -5.16 -2.80
C PRO A 34 -5.38 -5.50 -3.35
N MET A 35 -4.78 -6.57 -2.84
CA MET A 35 -3.48 -7.09 -3.25
C MET A 35 -3.53 -8.62 -3.29
N GLU A 36 -2.51 -9.22 -3.89
CA GLU A 36 -2.32 -10.68 -3.92
C GLU A 36 -1.05 -11.04 -3.13
N PRO A 37 -1.09 -12.07 -2.27
CA PRO A 37 0.11 -12.53 -1.58
C PRO A 37 1.10 -13.17 -2.57
N ALA A 38 2.39 -13.07 -2.26
CA ALA A 38 3.40 -13.86 -2.97
C ALA A 38 3.39 -15.33 -2.53
N GLU A 39 4.02 -16.20 -3.31
CA GLU A 39 4.07 -17.65 -3.05
C GLU A 39 4.61 -17.99 -1.66
N ASP A 40 5.65 -17.28 -1.21
CA ASP A 40 6.27 -17.47 0.11
C ASP A 40 5.84 -16.39 1.13
N ALA A 41 4.62 -15.84 0.99
CA ALA A 41 4.12 -14.80 1.90
C ALA A 41 4.01 -15.24 3.37
N ASN A 42 3.90 -16.55 3.63
CA ASN A 42 3.87 -17.11 4.99
C ASN A 42 5.26 -17.28 5.63
N ASN A 43 6.34 -16.86 4.96
CA ASN A 43 7.68 -16.94 5.50
C ASN A 43 7.80 -16.12 6.80
N PRO A 44 8.36 -16.68 7.89
CA PRO A 44 8.56 -15.95 9.14
C PRO A 44 9.36 -14.65 8.99
N LEU A 45 10.29 -14.59 8.02
CA LEU A 45 11.06 -13.38 7.73
C LEU A 45 10.16 -12.26 7.16
N CYS A 46 9.08 -12.59 6.44
CA CYS A 46 8.10 -11.59 6.02
C CYS A 46 7.23 -11.08 7.17
N ALA A 47 6.98 -11.90 8.20
CA ALA A 47 6.35 -11.42 9.43
C ALA A 47 7.25 -10.41 10.15
N GLU A 48 8.55 -10.69 10.23
CA GLU A 48 9.57 -9.79 10.78
C GLU A 48 9.65 -8.44 10.03
N VAL A 49 9.49 -8.43 8.70
CA VAL A 49 9.36 -7.19 7.93
C VAL A 49 8.05 -6.48 8.30
N SER A 50 6.93 -7.20 8.24
CA SER A 50 5.58 -6.64 8.37
C SER A 50 5.34 -5.93 9.70
N VAL A 51 5.84 -6.48 10.80
CA VAL A 51 5.70 -5.89 12.15
C VAL A 51 6.54 -4.64 12.36
N ARG A 52 7.55 -4.39 11.52
CA ARG A 52 8.41 -3.20 11.56
C ARG A 52 7.96 -2.09 10.61
N LEU A 53 6.98 -2.35 9.74
CA LEU A 53 6.47 -1.36 8.78
C LEU A 53 5.68 -0.25 9.48
N GLY A 54 6.16 0.98 9.34
CA GLY A 54 5.46 2.21 9.71
C GLY A 54 4.97 3.01 8.50
N ASP A 55 4.86 4.33 8.66
CA ASP A 55 4.64 5.27 7.56
C ASP A 55 5.90 5.37 6.69
N VAL A 56 5.71 5.60 5.40
CA VAL A 56 6.77 5.60 4.38
C VAL A 56 6.61 6.81 3.49
N ALA A 57 7.70 7.55 3.25
CA ALA A 57 7.73 8.79 2.47
C ALA A 57 6.68 9.82 2.93
N GLY A 58 6.40 9.86 4.24
CA GLY A 58 5.37 10.74 4.82
C GLY A 58 3.92 10.33 4.50
N LEU A 59 3.71 9.19 3.84
CA LEU A 59 2.40 8.64 3.55
C LEU A 59 1.97 7.66 4.64
N THR A 60 0.70 7.78 5.04
CA THR A 60 0.10 6.88 6.03
C THR A 60 -0.09 5.48 5.47
N LYS A 61 0.28 4.47 6.26
CA LYS A 61 0.05 3.06 5.95
C LYS A 61 -1.44 2.74 5.85
N ARG A 62 -1.80 1.84 4.93
CA ARG A 62 -3.16 1.35 4.69
C ARG A 62 -3.27 -0.14 4.93
N GLU A 63 -4.50 -0.54 5.26
CA GLU A 63 -4.88 -1.95 5.34
C GLU A 63 -4.91 -2.57 3.95
N THR A 64 -4.37 -3.78 3.85
CA THR A 64 -4.43 -4.64 2.65
C THR A 64 -5.15 -5.94 2.99
N ASN A 65 -5.62 -6.67 1.98
CA ASN A 65 -6.34 -7.95 2.17
C ASN A 65 -5.46 -9.20 1.93
N ALA A 66 -4.15 -9.02 1.75
CA ALA A 66 -3.20 -10.10 1.45
C ALA A 66 -2.07 -10.16 2.48
N GLN A 67 -1.63 -11.37 2.81
CA GLN A 67 -0.51 -11.58 3.72
C GLN A 67 0.79 -11.02 3.17
N ALA A 68 1.67 -10.55 4.06
CA ALA A 68 2.99 -10.01 3.71
C ALA A 68 2.95 -8.88 2.65
N THR A 69 1.85 -8.12 2.64
CA THR A 69 1.70 -6.94 1.78
C THR A 69 1.48 -5.69 2.62
N ALA A 70 1.78 -4.52 2.04
CA ALA A 70 1.45 -3.23 2.62
C ALA A 70 1.25 -2.19 1.51
N ALA A 71 0.45 -1.15 1.81
CA ALA A 71 0.20 -0.07 0.89
C ALA A 71 0.24 1.28 1.63
N TRP A 72 0.59 2.36 0.92
CA TRP A 72 0.62 3.71 1.47
C TRP A 72 0.03 4.73 0.49
N GLY A 73 -0.62 5.76 1.04
CA GLY A 73 -1.22 6.87 0.27
C GLY A 73 -2.70 6.67 -0.10
N GLU A 74 -3.39 7.77 -0.40
CA GLU A 74 -4.79 7.79 -0.85
C GLU A 74 -4.95 8.69 -2.10
N PRO A 75 -5.04 8.12 -3.33
CA PRO A 75 -4.97 6.69 -3.66
C PRO A 75 -3.59 6.07 -3.37
N ALA A 76 -3.53 4.75 -3.24
CA ALA A 76 -2.28 4.05 -2.93
C ALA A 76 -1.23 4.29 -4.03
N SER A 77 -0.06 4.80 -3.64
CA SER A 77 1.04 5.13 -4.55
C SER A 77 2.33 4.34 -4.26
N ILE A 78 2.32 3.53 -3.20
CA ILE A 78 3.40 2.60 -2.84
C ILE A 78 2.72 1.28 -2.45
N LEU A 79 3.18 0.18 -3.05
CA LEU A 79 2.72 -1.18 -2.78
C LEU A 79 3.93 -2.05 -2.48
N LEU A 80 3.95 -2.71 -1.33
CA LEU A 80 5.00 -3.65 -0.94
C LEU A 80 4.43 -5.07 -0.91
N THR A 81 5.20 -6.02 -1.43
CA THR A 81 4.94 -7.45 -1.34
C THR A 81 6.22 -8.16 -0.89
N CYS A 82 6.14 -8.97 0.16
CA CYS A 82 7.22 -9.85 0.61
C CYS A 82 6.86 -11.32 0.34
N GLY A 83 7.87 -12.17 0.10
CA GLY A 83 7.67 -13.59 -0.18
C GLY A 83 7.85 -13.94 -1.65
N LEU A 84 8.46 -13.05 -2.44
CA LEU A 84 8.80 -13.34 -3.82
C LEU A 84 10.02 -14.26 -3.88
N GLN A 85 10.12 -15.04 -4.96
CA GLN A 85 11.34 -15.78 -5.27
C GLN A 85 12.51 -14.80 -5.39
N ALA A 86 13.65 -15.14 -4.76
CA ALA A 86 14.87 -14.35 -4.86
C ALA A 86 15.28 -14.20 -6.34
N PRO A 87 15.49 -12.96 -6.83
CA PRO A 87 15.85 -12.74 -8.22
C PRO A 87 17.24 -13.32 -8.53
N ALA A 88 17.36 -13.91 -9.73
CA ALA A 88 18.66 -14.27 -10.29
C ALA A 88 19.46 -13.00 -10.64
N PRO A 89 20.80 -13.09 -10.79
CA PRO A 89 21.60 -11.99 -11.30
C PRO A 89 21.04 -11.43 -12.62
N THR A 90 21.03 -10.11 -12.74
CA THR A 90 20.43 -9.36 -13.84
C THR A 90 21.33 -8.22 -14.28
N THR A 91 21.08 -7.69 -15.49
CA THR A 91 21.72 -6.49 -16.02
C THR A 91 20.94 -5.21 -15.71
N LEU A 92 19.77 -5.33 -15.06
CA LEU A 92 19.03 -4.16 -14.59
C LEU A 92 19.85 -3.37 -13.56
N PRO A 93 19.65 -2.04 -13.45
CA PRO A 93 20.33 -1.23 -12.44
C PRO A 93 20.12 -1.80 -11.05
N CYS A 94 21.18 -1.79 -10.24
CA CYS A 94 21.19 -2.31 -8.89
C CYS A 94 21.73 -1.23 -7.95
N LEU A 95 20.94 -0.85 -6.93
CA LEU A 95 21.24 0.24 -6.01
C LEU A 95 21.32 -0.27 -4.58
N ALA A 96 22.40 0.06 -3.88
CA ALA A 96 22.53 -0.18 -2.44
C ALA A 96 22.02 1.05 -1.66
N VAL A 97 21.00 0.85 -0.83
CA VAL A 97 20.43 1.88 0.05
C VAL A 97 20.41 1.35 1.47
N ASN A 98 21.18 1.98 2.36
CA ASN A 98 21.25 1.63 3.79
C ASN A 98 21.46 0.12 4.06
N GLY A 99 22.32 -0.53 3.27
CA GLY A 99 22.62 -1.95 3.41
C GLY A 99 21.56 -2.90 2.84
N VAL A 100 20.62 -2.39 2.03
CA VAL A 100 19.71 -3.21 1.23
C VAL A 100 19.97 -2.92 -0.24
N ASP A 101 20.29 -3.98 -0.99
CA ASP A 101 20.48 -3.95 -2.43
C ASP A 101 19.13 -4.12 -3.15
N TRP A 102 18.84 -3.24 -4.10
CA TRP A 102 17.59 -3.22 -4.85
C TRP A 102 17.86 -3.23 -6.36
N ILE A 103 17.31 -4.22 -7.05
CA ILE A 103 17.15 -4.19 -8.50
C ILE A 103 16.06 -3.18 -8.84
N VAL A 104 16.33 -2.30 -9.79
CA VAL A 104 15.40 -1.27 -10.27
C VAL A 104 14.89 -1.65 -11.65
N ASP A 105 13.57 -1.73 -11.80
CA ASP A 105 12.88 -1.91 -13.06
C ASP A 105 11.99 -0.69 -13.33
N ASP A 106 12.29 0.03 -14.40
CA ASP A 106 11.60 1.24 -14.86
C ASP A 106 10.79 1.01 -16.14
N SER A 107 10.62 -0.24 -16.57
CA SER A 107 9.91 -0.60 -17.80
C SER A 107 8.43 -0.18 -17.80
N LEU A 108 7.85 0.05 -16.62
CA LEU A 108 6.48 0.50 -16.40
C LEU A 108 6.38 1.98 -15.95
N ALA A 109 7.42 2.78 -16.18
CA ALA A 109 7.44 4.19 -15.83
C ALA A 109 6.14 4.91 -16.27
N PRO A 110 5.51 5.71 -15.39
CA PRO A 110 6.05 6.27 -14.15
C PRO A 110 6.02 5.35 -12.92
N THR A 111 5.51 4.12 -13.05
CA THR A 111 5.57 3.12 -11.99
C THR A 111 6.94 2.44 -11.99
N PHE A 112 7.68 2.58 -10.90
CA PHE A 112 8.97 1.92 -10.70
C PHE A 112 8.80 0.71 -9.79
N ILE A 113 9.49 -0.37 -10.11
CA ILE A 113 9.51 -1.59 -9.32
C ILE A 113 10.92 -1.78 -8.76
N PHE A 114 11.01 -1.87 -7.44
CA PHE A 114 12.24 -2.16 -6.71
C PHE A 114 12.13 -3.55 -6.11
N THR A 115 13.07 -4.45 -6.41
CA THR A 115 13.09 -5.79 -5.83
C THR A 115 14.41 -6.04 -5.12
N THR A 116 14.38 -6.52 -3.87
CA THR A 116 15.61 -6.78 -3.12
C THR A 116 16.47 -7.83 -3.81
N PHE A 117 17.78 -7.57 -3.92
CA PHE A 117 18.75 -8.52 -4.42
C PHE A 117 19.52 -9.19 -3.28
N GLY A 118 19.82 -10.48 -3.44
CA GLY A 118 20.61 -11.24 -2.48
C GLY A 118 19.93 -11.48 -1.15
N ARG A 119 18.59 -11.48 -1.09
CA ARG A 119 17.80 -11.76 0.11
C ARG A 119 16.72 -12.80 -0.23
N THR A 120 16.51 -13.74 0.69
CA THR A 120 15.51 -14.81 0.55
C THR A 120 14.65 -14.85 1.81
N PRO A 121 13.32 -14.59 1.74
CA PRO A 121 12.55 -14.25 0.54
C PRO A 121 12.86 -12.84 0.02
N ALA A 122 12.52 -12.56 -1.24
CA ALA A 122 12.63 -11.22 -1.79
C ALA A 122 11.43 -10.34 -1.39
N VAL A 123 11.71 -9.06 -1.23
CA VAL A 123 10.72 -7.99 -1.06
C VAL A 123 10.69 -7.16 -2.34
N GLN A 124 9.49 -6.89 -2.82
CA GLN A 124 9.25 -6.01 -3.95
C GLN A 124 8.44 -4.79 -3.50
N VAL A 125 8.76 -3.63 -4.04
CA VAL A 125 8.04 -2.37 -3.84
C VAL A 125 7.76 -1.74 -5.19
N ALA A 126 6.49 -1.56 -5.52
CA ALA A 126 6.05 -0.78 -6.68
C ALA A 126 5.61 0.62 -6.21
N LEU A 127 6.06 1.68 -6.88
CA LEU A 127 5.69 3.05 -6.53
C LEU A 127 5.51 3.95 -7.76
N ASP A 128 4.65 4.96 -7.63
CA ASP A 128 4.50 6.02 -8.64
C ASP A 128 5.51 7.16 -8.39
N SER A 129 6.48 7.28 -9.29
CA SER A 129 7.55 8.28 -9.22
C SER A 129 7.08 9.72 -9.39
N ASN A 130 5.84 9.96 -9.87
CA ASN A 130 5.26 11.30 -9.90
C ASN A 130 4.74 11.76 -8.53
N VAL A 131 4.53 10.82 -7.60
CA VAL A 131 3.93 11.09 -6.28
C VAL A 131 4.99 11.05 -5.18
N VAL A 132 5.90 10.08 -5.23
CA VAL A 132 6.93 9.87 -4.20
C VAL A 132 8.31 9.63 -4.80
N SER A 133 9.34 10.00 -4.05
CA SER A 133 10.73 9.71 -4.42
C SER A 133 11.12 8.29 -4.02
N GLY A 134 11.60 7.50 -4.98
CA GLY A 134 12.07 6.14 -4.72
C GLY A 134 13.17 6.09 -3.64
N SER A 135 14.11 7.02 -3.62
CA SER A 135 15.16 7.04 -2.59
C SER A 135 14.62 7.24 -1.18
N THR A 136 13.58 8.05 -1.01
CA THR A 136 12.93 8.27 0.30
C THR A 136 12.23 6.99 0.75
N VAL A 137 11.48 6.35 -0.16
CA VAL A 137 10.80 5.07 0.10
C VAL A 137 11.80 3.98 0.51
N LEU A 138 12.90 3.83 -0.25
CA LEU A 138 13.92 2.81 0.04
C LEU A 138 14.67 3.07 1.36
N VAL A 139 14.88 4.33 1.74
CA VAL A 139 15.48 4.68 3.05
C VAL A 139 14.58 4.26 4.19
N ASP A 140 13.28 4.57 4.13
CA ASP A 140 12.32 4.25 5.19
C ASP A 140 12.10 2.73 5.32
N LEU A 141 12.17 2.00 4.20
CA LEU A 141 12.02 0.55 4.16
C LEU A 141 13.30 -0.22 4.53
N ALA A 142 14.46 0.44 4.59
CA ALA A 142 15.73 -0.24 4.84
C ALA A 142 15.74 -1.00 6.17
N LEU A 143 15.27 -0.38 7.26
CA LEU A 143 15.24 -1.01 8.58
C LEU A 143 14.33 -2.25 8.62
N PRO A 144 13.04 -2.19 8.20
CA PRO A 144 12.20 -3.37 8.09
C PRO A 144 12.81 -4.47 7.24
N VAL A 145 13.30 -4.15 6.04
CA VAL A 145 13.78 -5.15 5.07
C VAL A 145 15.12 -5.77 5.48
N SER A 146 15.95 -5.05 6.23
CA SER A 146 17.23 -5.55 6.73
C SER A 146 17.12 -6.74 7.70
N SER A 147 15.91 -7.04 8.21
CA SER A 147 15.68 -8.23 9.03
C SER A 147 15.81 -9.55 8.27
N ILE A 148 15.67 -9.52 6.94
CA ILE A 148 16.00 -10.65 6.07
C ILE A 148 17.51 -10.64 5.89
N PRO A 149 18.26 -11.73 6.13
CA PRO A 149 19.72 -11.76 5.94
C PRO A 149 20.16 -11.48 4.50
N GLN A 150 21.38 -10.96 4.32
CA GLN A 150 21.96 -10.69 3.01
C GLN A 150 22.92 -11.81 2.63
N GLU A 151 22.69 -12.40 1.47
CA GLU A 151 23.49 -13.49 0.89
C GLU A 151 24.33 -13.02 -0.30
N ARG A 152 23.89 -11.98 -1.01
CA ARG A 152 24.58 -11.38 -2.16
C ARG A 152 24.39 -9.86 -2.15
N ALA A 153 25.25 -9.13 -2.86
CA ALA A 153 25.19 -7.68 -2.98
C ALA A 153 25.24 -7.27 -4.45
N CYS A 154 24.79 -6.06 -4.77
CA CYS A 154 25.07 -5.46 -6.07
C CYS A 154 26.59 -5.43 -6.29
N THR A 155 27.04 -5.79 -7.49
CA THR A 155 28.43 -5.54 -7.91
C THR A 155 28.41 -4.21 -8.64
N ASN A 156 29.22 -3.25 -8.20
CA ASN A 156 29.28 -1.96 -8.86
C ASN A 156 30.11 -2.11 -10.15
N LEU A 157 29.78 -1.34 -11.19
CA LEU A 157 30.66 -1.19 -12.36
C LEU A 157 32.07 -0.78 -11.93
N ALA A 158 32.20 0.04 -10.87
CA ALA A 158 33.49 0.40 -10.28
C ALA A 158 34.31 -0.80 -9.79
N ASP A 159 33.68 -1.86 -9.28
CA ASP A 159 34.37 -3.07 -8.79
C ASP A 159 34.97 -3.91 -9.93
N THR A 160 34.59 -3.62 -11.19
CA THR A 160 35.06 -4.35 -12.38
C THR A 160 36.27 -3.68 -13.06
N PHE A 161 36.63 -2.45 -12.67
CA PHE A 161 37.65 -1.64 -13.35
C PHE A 161 38.96 -1.45 -12.56
N GLU A 162 39.21 -2.24 -11.51
CA GLU A 162 40.54 -2.26 -10.88
C GLU A 162 41.53 -3.07 -11.76
N PHE A 163 42.29 -2.34 -12.60
CA PHE A 163 43.45 -2.83 -13.35
C PHE A 163 44.76 -2.36 -12.69
#